data_AF-K1YYP6-F1
#
_entry.id   AF-K1YYP6-F1
#
_cell.length_a   1.000
_cell.length_b   1.000
_cell.length_c   1.000
_cell.angle_alpha   90.00
_cell.angle_beta   90.00
_cell.angle_gamma   90.00
#
_symmetry.space_group_name_H-M   'P 1'
#
loop_
_entity.id
_entity.type
_entity.pdbx_description
1 polymer ?
#
loop_
_entity_poly.entity_id
_entity_poly.type
_entity_poly.pdbx_seq_one_letter_code
_entity_poly.pdbx_strand_id
1 'polypeptide(L)'
;MKKYFIVLCVILLIFSLQAIAQVMDMAGVYRSGNGPFKPGTKVKITRSGNGYDISPIGPGDPWSVSIASIRGAQAGSKGIWLYWFEGDNTLNAYIEIASGAQALVDGITKDVTDYNNAPVRESDDLKSRYDSYHEKAIKEAK
;
A
#
# COMPACT_ATOMS: atom_id res chain seq x y z
N MET A 1 55.42 -11.02 -3.23
CA MET A 1 53.98 -11.36 -3.31
C MET A 1 53.29 -10.97 -2.01
N LYS A 2 52.62 -9.81 -1.93
CA LYS A 2 51.77 -9.38 -0.79
C LYS A 2 51.08 -8.01 -1.06
N LYS A 3 50.71 -7.73 -2.32
CA LYS A 3 50.07 -6.47 -2.73
C LYS A 3 48.56 -6.61 -3.03
N TYR A 4 47.97 -7.78 -2.79
CA TYR A 4 46.59 -8.09 -3.21
C TYR A 4 45.55 -8.10 -2.07
N PHE A 5 45.93 -7.81 -0.83
CA PHE A 5 45.03 -7.97 0.32
C PHE A 5 44.16 -6.74 0.64
N ILE A 6 44.47 -5.57 0.09
CA ILE A 6 43.77 -4.32 0.43
C ILE A 6 42.67 -3.98 -0.58
N VAL A 7 42.74 -4.52 -1.81
CA VAL A 7 41.78 -4.19 -2.88
C VAL A 7 40.46 -4.98 -2.74
N LEU A 8 40.45 -6.10 -2.02
CA LEU A 8 39.26 -6.96 -1.92
C LEU A 8 38.21 -6.45 -0.92
N CYS A 9 38.62 -5.73 0.15
CA CYS A 9 37.67 -5.17 1.12
C CYS A 9 36.96 -3.91 0.64
N VAL A 10 37.50 -3.20 -0.36
CA VAL A 10 36.89 -1.97 -0.86
C VAL A 10 35.80 -2.24 -1.90
N ILE A 11 35.83 -3.40 -2.57
CA ILE A 11 34.83 -3.76 -3.59
C ILE A 11 33.58 -4.42 -2.98
N LEU A 12 33.69 -5.04 -1.80
CA LEU A 12 32.55 -5.66 -1.10
C LEU A 12 31.69 -4.68 -0.29
N LEU A 13 32.10 -3.42 -0.17
CA LEU A 13 31.36 -2.37 0.54
C LEU A 13 30.52 -1.46 -0.38
N ILE A 14 30.56 -1.68 -1.70
CA ILE A 14 29.85 -0.83 -2.69
C ILE A 14 28.47 -1.42 -3.08
N PHE A 15 28.14 -2.62 -2.62
CA PHE A 15 26.89 -3.33 -2.99
C PHE A 15 25.94 -3.62 -1.81
N SER A 16 25.97 -2.82 -0.75
CA SER A 16 24.73 -2.63 0.01
C SER A 16 23.90 -1.61 -0.77
N LEU A 17 23.19 -2.11 -1.79
CA LEU A 17 22.03 -1.45 -2.36
C LEU A 17 21.23 -0.91 -1.18
N GLN A 18 21.29 0.40 -0.95
CA GLN A 18 20.17 1.09 -0.37
C GLN A 18 19.04 0.81 -1.36
N ALA A 19 18.23 -0.19 -1.05
CA ALA A 19 16.89 -0.26 -1.57
C ALA A 19 16.24 1.04 -1.08
N ILE A 20 16.39 2.08 -1.89
CA ILE A 20 15.55 3.25 -1.84
C ILE A 20 14.18 2.66 -2.16
N ALA A 21 13.46 2.26 -1.11
CA ALA A 21 12.03 2.11 -1.19
C ALA A 21 11.58 3.43 -1.82
N GLN A 22 11.16 3.39 -3.07
CA GLN A 22 10.62 4.55 -3.74
C GLN A 22 9.41 4.94 -2.89
N VAL A 23 9.59 5.96 -2.05
CA VAL A 23 8.51 6.56 -1.29
C VAL A 23 7.65 7.22 -2.35
N MET A 24 6.65 6.48 -2.84
CA MET A 24 5.67 6.99 -3.79
C MET A 24 4.76 7.95 -3.03
N ASP A 25 5.28 9.14 -2.80
CA ASP A 25 4.53 10.28 -2.30
C ASP A 25 3.61 10.76 -3.41
N MET A 26 2.33 10.41 -3.33
CA MET A 26 1.36 10.75 -4.38
C MET A 26 0.31 11.73 -3.86
N ALA A 27 0.24 12.88 -4.51
CA ALA A 27 -0.76 13.90 -4.19
C ALA A 27 -2.07 13.61 -4.91
N GLY A 28 -3.18 13.85 -4.22
CA GLY A 28 -4.52 13.67 -4.77
C GLY A 28 -5.56 14.55 -4.08
N VAL A 29 -6.81 14.34 -4.43
CA VAL A 29 -7.97 14.99 -3.83
C VAL A 29 -8.92 13.91 -3.34
N TYR A 30 -9.18 13.89 -2.03
CA TYR A 30 -10.20 13.02 -1.47
C TYR A 30 -11.57 13.41 -2.02
N ARG A 31 -12.33 12.44 -2.55
CA ARG A 31 -13.63 12.71 -3.18
C ARG A 31 -14.78 12.10 -2.41
N SER A 32 -14.64 10.86 -1.94
CA SER A 32 -15.73 10.14 -1.27
C SER A 32 -15.23 8.90 -0.55
N GLY A 33 -16.10 8.32 0.27
CA GLY A 33 -15.88 7.07 0.98
C GLY A 33 -15.91 7.23 2.49
N ASN A 34 -15.28 6.28 3.17
CA ASN A 34 -15.23 6.14 4.62
C ASN A 34 -13.95 6.73 5.24
N GLY A 35 -13.10 7.38 4.45
CA GLY A 35 -11.95 8.12 4.99
C GLY A 35 -12.42 9.32 5.82
N PRO A 36 -11.61 9.81 6.78
CA PRO A 36 -12.01 10.86 7.71
C PRO A 36 -11.98 12.27 7.09
N PHE A 37 -11.68 12.39 5.81
CA PHE A 37 -11.57 13.66 5.12
C PHE A 37 -12.91 14.13 4.55
N LYS A 38 -13.07 15.45 4.45
CA LYS A 38 -14.18 16.03 3.70
C LYS A 38 -13.90 15.90 2.20
N PRO A 39 -14.93 15.68 1.36
CA PRO A 39 -14.79 15.78 -0.10
C PRO A 39 -14.13 17.10 -0.52
N GLY A 40 -13.15 17.02 -1.41
CA GLY A 40 -12.36 18.15 -1.88
C GLY A 40 -11.05 18.39 -1.10
N THR A 41 -10.82 17.70 0.02
CA THR A 41 -9.55 17.79 0.75
C THR A 41 -8.41 17.30 -0.12
N LYS A 42 -7.39 18.15 -0.32
CA LYS A 42 -6.13 17.75 -0.94
C LYS A 42 -5.37 16.85 0.03
N VAL A 43 -4.89 15.73 -0.44
CA VAL A 43 -4.19 14.73 0.36
C VAL A 43 -2.90 14.30 -0.29
N LYS A 44 -1.98 13.80 0.51
CA LYS A 44 -0.75 13.13 0.11
C LYS A 44 -0.79 11.71 0.66
N ILE A 45 -0.59 10.72 -0.20
CA ILE A 45 -0.51 9.32 0.16
C ILE A 45 0.97 8.95 0.23
N THR A 46 1.40 8.38 1.35
CA THR A 46 2.77 7.96 1.60
C THR A 46 2.78 6.53 2.10
N ARG A 47 3.64 5.69 1.54
CA ARG A 47 3.89 4.34 2.09
C ARG A 47 4.56 4.49 3.45
N SER A 48 3.90 4.02 4.52
CA SER A 48 4.48 3.94 5.87
C SER A 48 4.89 2.49 6.14
N GLY A 49 5.80 2.20 7.08
CA GLY A 49 6.34 0.84 7.25
C GLY A 49 5.28 -0.26 7.41
N ASN A 50 4.19 0.04 8.12
CA ASN A 50 3.10 -0.89 8.40
C ASN A 50 1.80 -0.57 7.65
N GLY A 51 1.82 0.25 6.60
CA GLY A 51 0.59 0.63 5.90
C GLY A 51 0.77 1.79 4.95
N TYR A 52 -0.28 2.57 4.81
CA TYR A 52 -0.30 3.79 4.03
C TYR A 52 -0.85 4.93 4.88
N ASP A 53 -0.14 6.05 4.88
CA ASP A 53 -0.58 7.28 5.54
C ASP A 53 -1.15 8.21 4.46
N ILE A 54 -2.37 8.67 4.66
CA ILE A 54 -3.02 9.67 3.83
C ILE A 54 -3.10 10.94 4.66
N SER A 55 -2.31 11.95 4.30
CA SER A 55 -2.18 13.19 5.06
C SER A 55 -2.81 14.35 4.30
N PRO A 56 -3.62 15.21 4.95
CA PRO A 56 -4.11 16.42 4.28
C PRO A 56 -2.95 17.35 3.92
N ILE A 57 -3.02 17.96 2.74
CA ILE A 57 -2.11 19.04 2.33
C ILE A 57 -2.67 20.34 2.91
N GLY A 58 -2.39 20.57 4.19
CA GLY A 58 -2.94 21.67 4.98
C GLY A 58 -3.15 21.25 6.44
N PRO A 59 -3.94 22.00 7.22
CA PRO A 59 -4.27 21.63 8.59
C PRO A 59 -5.14 20.38 8.63
N GLY A 60 -4.80 19.46 9.53
CA GLY A 60 -5.54 18.24 9.80
C GLY A 60 -4.62 17.08 10.12
N ASP A 61 -5.17 16.07 10.78
CA ASP A 61 -4.41 14.89 11.17
C ASP A 61 -4.28 13.89 10.01
N PRO A 62 -3.14 13.18 9.92
CA PRO A 62 -2.99 12.09 8.99
C PRO A 62 -3.92 10.94 9.33
N TRP A 63 -4.39 10.26 8.29
CA TRP A 63 -5.15 9.03 8.40
C TRP A 63 -4.29 7.85 7.96
N SER A 64 -3.98 6.95 8.89
CA SER A 64 -3.21 5.75 8.62
C SER A 64 -4.12 4.54 8.40
N VAL A 65 -3.86 3.79 7.34
CA VAL A 65 -4.48 2.49 7.07
C VAL A 65 -3.42 1.41 7.16
N SER A 66 -3.56 0.52 8.13
CA SER A 66 -2.63 -0.60 8.33
C SER A 66 -2.64 -1.54 7.14
N ILE A 67 -1.47 -2.00 6.70
CA ILE A 67 -1.34 -3.01 5.64
C ILE A 67 -2.09 -4.30 6.00
N ALA A 68 -2.27 -4.58 7.30
CA ALA A 68 -3.06 -5.71 7.79
C ALA A 68 -4.54 -5.64 7.42
N SER A 69 -5.08 -4.42 7.38
CA SER A 69 -6.49 -4.17 7.06
C SER A 69 -6.72 -3.92 5.59
N ILE A 70 -5.71 -3.42 4.85
CA ILE A 70 -5.83 -3.19 3.40
C ILE A 70 -6.14 -4.52 2.70
N ARG A 71 -7.09 -4.47 1.76
CA ARG A 71 -7.46 -5.59 0.89
C ARG A 71 -7.00 -5.41 -0.54
N GLY A 72 -6.84 -4.17 -0.94
CA GLY A 72 -6.26 -3.83 -2.22
C GLY A 72 -6.60 -2.40 -2.60
N ALA A 73 -6.17 -2.06 -3.80
CA ALA A 73 -6.56 -0.83 -4.46
C ALA A 73 -6.96 -1.12 -5.90
N GLN A 74 -7.74 -0.22 -6.50
CA GLN A 74 -8.15 -0.31 -7.88
C GLN A 74 -8.03 1.06 -8.54
N ALA A 75 -7.50 1.09 -9.77
CA ALA A 75 -7.48 2.31 -10.55
C ALA A 75 -8.91 2.66 -10.99
N GLY A 76 -9.37 3.85 -10.61
CA GLY A 76 -10.55 4.48 -11.18
C GLY A 76 -10.21 5.30 -12.42
N SER A 77 -11.22 5.90 -13.05
CA SER A 77 -11.02 6.70 -14.28
C SER A 77 -10.09 7.91 -14.11
N LYS A 78 -9.97 8.44 -12.88
CA LYS A 78 -9.15 9.62 -12.56
C LYS A 78 -8.43 9.51 -11.21
N GLY A 79 -8.25 8.30 -10.67
CA GLY A 79 -7.78 8.16 -9.30
C GLY A 79 -7.70 6.72 -8.85
N ILE A 80 -7.72 6.52 -7.54
CA ILE A 80 -7.69 5.20 -6.94
C ILE A 80 -8.86 5.01 -5.98
N TRP A 81 -9.37 3.79 -5.96
CA TRP A 81 -10.15 3.26 -4.85
C TRP A 81 -9.22 2.48 -3.94
N LEU A 82 -9.19 2.81 -2.66
CA LEU A 82 -8.52 2.04 -1.62
C LEU A 82 -9.57 1.28 -0.81
N TYR A 83 -9.32 0.00 -0.53
CA TYR A 83 -10.24 -0.87 0.22
C TYR A 83 -9.55 -1.45 1.45
N TRP A 84 -10.23 -1.44 2.60
CA TRP A 84 -9.73 -2.02 3.85
C TRP A 84 -10.86 -2.57 4.73
N PHE A 85 -10.49 -3.39 5.71
CA PHE A 85 -11.42 -3.88 6.73
C PHE A 85 -11.35 -3.06 8.03
N GLU A 86 -12.52 -2.85 8.63
CA GLU A 86 -12.66 -2.37 9.99
C GLU A 86 -13.71 -3.23 10.69
N GLY A 87 -13.26 -4.12 11.58
CA GLY A 87 -14.09 -5.21 12.08
C GLY A 87 -14.54 -6.13 10.95
N ASP A 88 -15.85 -6.38 10.86
CA ASP A 88 -16.48 -7.18 9.81
C ASP A 88 -16.88 -6.36 8.56
N ASN A 89 -16.66 -5.04 8.59
CA ASN A 89 -17.06 -4.16 7.49
C ASN A 89 -15.94 -4.00 6.47
N THR A 90 -16.32 -3.96 5.19
CA THR A 90 -15.45 -3.50 4.10
C THR A 90 -15.69 -2.03 3.85
N LEU A 91 -14.65 -1.24 4.00
CA LEU A 91 -14.67 0.21 3.79
C LEU A 91 -13.87 0.59 2.55
N ASN A 92 -14.17 1.76 2.01
CA ASN A 92 -13.48 2.26 0.82
C ASN A 92 -13.24 3.78 0.86
N ALA A 93 -12.30 4.24 0.05
CA ALA A 93 -12.05 5.66 -0.16
C ALA A 93 -11.65 5.89 -1.62
N TYR A 94 -12.24 6.92 -2.24
CA TYR A 94 -11.84 7.38 -3.57
C TYR A 94 -10.99 8.64 -3.45
N ILE A 95 -9.78 8.55 -3.98
CA ILE A 95 -8.82 9.65 -4.06
C ILE A 95 -8.53 9.89 -5.53
N GLU A 96 -8.91 11.06 -6.02
CA GLU A 96 -8.61 11.50 -7.38
C GLU A 96 -7.12 11.86 -7.47
N ILE A 97 -6.42 11.31 -8.45
CA ILE A 97 -4.98 11.50 -8.62
C ILE A 97 -4.69 11.81 -10.09
N ALA A 98 -4.01 12.94 -10.32
CA ALA A 98 -3.79 13.47 -11.67
C ALA A 98 -2.92 12.57 -12.55
N SER A 99 -1.92 11.90 -11.98
CA SER A 99 -1.03 10.98 -12.69
C SER A 99 -0.43 9.95 -11.73
N GLY A 100 -0.07 8.77 -12.25
CA GLY A 100 0.56 7.72 -11.43
C GLY A 100 -0.42 6.82 -10.66
N ALA A 101 -1.73 6.97 -10.83
CA ALA A 101 -2.76 6.16 -10.16
C ALA A 101 -2.51 4.65 -10.29
N GLN A 102 -2.20 4.17 -11.50
CA GLN A 102 -1.91 2.75 -11.74
C GLN A 102 -0.66 2.29 -10.99
N ALA A 103 0.42 3.07 -11.01
CA ALA A 103 1.65 2.70 -10.33
C ALA A 103 1.46 2.61 -8.80
N LEU A 104 0.64 3.48 -8.21
CA LEU A 104 0.30 3.38 -6.79
C LEU A 104 -0.57 2.15 -6.50
N VAL A 105 -1.53 1.82 -7.37
CA VAL A 105 -2.35 0.61 -7.25
C VAL A 105 -1.48 -0.65 -7.32
N ASP A 106 -0.53 -0.69 -8.26
CA ASP A 106 0.41 -1.79 -8.39
C ASP A 106 1.29 -1.93 -7.14
N GLY A 107 1.76 -0.79 -6.59
CA GLY A 107 2.51 -0.73 -5.34
C GLY A 107 1.71 -1.27 -4.14
N ILE A 108 0.47 -0.79 -3.94
CA ILE A 108 -0.42 -1.26 -2.88
C ILE A 108 -0.71 -2.75 -3.03
N THR A 109 -1.00 -3.20 -4.25
CA THR A 109 -1.31 -4.62 -4.53
C THR A 109 -0.11 -5.51 -4.23
N LYS A 110 1.09 -5.07 -4.63
CA LYS A 110 2.33 -5.76 -4.30
C LYS A 110 2.55 -5.82 -2.78
N ASP A 111 2.40 -4.71 -2.07
CA ASP A 111 2.59 -4.68 -0.62
C ASP A 111 1.63 -5.61 0.12
N VAL A 112 0.35 -5.62 -0.28
CA VAL A 112 -0.66 -6.52 0.31
C VAL A 112 -0.31 -7.97 0.03
N THR A 113 0.13 -8.28 -1.19
CA THR A 113 0.55 -9.63 -1.58
C THR A 113 1.78 -10.08 -0.80
N ASP A 114 2.80 -9.24 -0.71
CA ASP A 114 4.04 -9.51 0.04
C ASP A 114 3.73 -9.69 1.53
N TYR A 115 2.83 -8.87 2.09
CA TYR A 115 2.39 -8.97 3.47
C TYR A 115 1.67 -10.30 3.77
N ASN A 116 0.76 -10.72 2.89
CA ASN A 116 0.01 -11.95 3.06
C ASN A 116 0.86 -13.21 2.82
N ASN A 117 1.92 -13.10 2.02
CA ASN A 117 2.86 -14.19 1.74
C ASN A 117 4.08 -14.20 2.67
N ALA A 118 4.14 -13.31 3.66
CA ALA A 118 5.27 -13.23 4.57
C ALA A 118 5.37 -14.52 5.43
N PRO A 119 6.54 -15.16 5.53
CA PRO A 119 6.72 -16.47 6.16
C PRO A 119 6.53 -16.50 7.68
N VAL A 120 6.30 -15.34 8.32
CA VAL A 120 6.07 -15.23 9.76
C VAL A 120 4.63 -14.76 9.99
N ARG A 121 3.69 -15.71 9.89
CA ARG A 121 2.35 -15.65 10.50
C ARG A 121 1.70 -17.04 10.47
N GLU A 122 1.08 -17.43 11.58
CA GLU A 122 0.34 -18.70 11.76
C GLU A 122 -0.62 -18.91 10.57
N SER A 123 -0.28 -19.90 9.73
CA SER A 123 -0.41 -19.78 8.27
C SER A 123 -1.69 -20.35 7.65
N ASP A 124 -2.62 -20.91 8.41
CA ASP A 124 -3.64 -21.77 7.79
C ASP A 124 -5.06 -21.18 7.82
N ASP A 125 -5.37 -20.29 8.77
CA ASP A 125 -6.72 -19.69 8.92
C ASP A 125 -6.98 -18.54 7.94
N LEU A 126 -5.97 -17.71 7.66
CA LEU A 126 -6.12 -16.50 6.84
C LEU A 126 -6.33 -16.81 5.34
N LYS A 127 -5.66 -17.84 4.82
CA LYS A 127 -5.79 -18.26 3.43
C LYS A 127 -7.19 -18.82 3.14
N SER A 128 -7.69 -19.67 4.05
CA SER A 128 -9.03 -20.25 3.93
C SER A 128 -10.14 -19.18 3.97
N ARG A 129 -9.99 -18.16 4.83
CA ARG A 129 -10.94 -17.04 4.90
C ARG A 129 -10.91 -16.20 3.61
N TYR A 130 -9.73 -15.91 3.07
CA TYR A 130 -9.61 -15.16 1.81
C TYR A 130 -10.31 -15.87 0.65
N ASP A 131 -10.06 -17.17 0.46
CA ASP A 131 -10.67 -17.96 -0.63
C ASP A 131 -12.21 -17.99 -0.49
N SER A 132 -12.73 -18.14 0.73
CA SER A 132 -14.18 -18.09 0.98
C SER A 132 -14.82 -16.73 0.67
N TYR A 133 -14.12 -15.61 0.89
CA TYR A 133 -14.68 -14.28 0.61
C TYR A 133 -14.58 -13.94 -0.88
N HIS A 134 -13.50 -14.37 -1.54
CA HIS A 134 -13.32 -14.19 -2.98
C HIS A 134 -14.40 -14.91 -3.80
N GLU A 135 -14.71 -16.17 -3.46
CA GLU A 135 -15.76 -16.93 -4.14
C GLU A 135 -17.16 -16.33 -3.94
N LYS A 136 -17.47 -15.83 -2.73
CA LYS A 136 -18.74 -15.14 -2.47
C LYS A 136 -18.87 -13.87 -3.30
N ALA A 137 -17.82 -13.05 -3.35
CA ALA A 137 -17.81 -11.82 -4.13
C ALA A 137 -17.98 -12.08 -5.64
N ILE A 138 -17.37 -13.14 -6.19
CA ILE A 138 -17.57 -13.53 -7.59
C ILE A 138 -19.01 -14.01 -7.86
N LYS A 139 -19.61 -14.71 -6.90
CA LYS A 139 -20.95 -15.28 -7.05
C LYS A 139 -22.06 -14.23 -6.98
N GLU A 140 -21.89 -13.19 -6.16
CA GLU A 140 -22.82 -12.05 -6.06
C GLU A 140 -22.67 -11.07 -7.24
N ALA A 141 -21.55 -11.13 -7.97
CA ALA A 141 -21.30 -10.32 -9.16
C ALA A 141 -21.86 -10.93 -10.48
N LYS A 142 -22.51 -12.10 -10.41
CA LYS A 142 -23.24 -12.74 -11.52
C LYS A 142 -24.75 -12.58 -11.34
#